data_AF-A0A3M7N9L6-F1
#
_entry.id   AF-A0A3M7N9L6-F1
#
_cell.length_a   1.000
_cell.length_b   1.000
_cell.length_c   1.000
_cell.angle_alpha   90.00
_cell.angle_beta   90.00
_cell.angle_gamma   90.00
#
_symmetry.space_group_name_H-M   'P 1'
#
loop_
_entity.id
_entity.type
_entity.pdbx_description
1 polymer ?
#
loop_
_entity_poly.entity_id
_entity_poly.type
_entity_poly.pdbx_seq_one_letter_code
_entity_poly.pdbx_strand_id
1 'polypeptide(L)'
;MPVYLAHGFRWPRDGYTGIRVHTIVHNLETVSSEYIQNAHSRAGLLASLRKLYPDVMAALEKPPSCCIDFLEQYDPDDVSEDAVSQPYAFVCDRIVMIAGGQNAEAHASQLLQGGGGTDRL
;
A
#
# COMPACT_ATOMS: atom_id res chain seq x y z
N MET A 1 -12.11 -0.59 14.42
CA MET A 1 -10.90 -0.72 13.59
C MET A 1 -11.29 -0.75 12.14
N PRO A 2 -10.58 -0.04 11.25
CA PRO A 2 -10.86 -0.12 9.82
C PRO A 2 -10.50 -1.51 9.29
N VAL A 3 -11.35 -2.08 8.45
CA VAL A 3 -11.09 -3.34 7.76
C VAL A 3 -10.92 -3.02 6.28
N TYR A 4 -9.85 -3.52 5.68
CA TYR A 4 -9.53 -3.27 4.28
C TYR A 4 -9.55 -4.56 3.46
N LEU A 5 -10.11 -4.49 2.26
CA LEU A 5 -9.79 -5.41 1.17
C LEU A 5 -8.58 -4.84 0.43
N ALA A 6 -7.46 -5.56 0.48
CA ALA A 6 -6.21 -5.19 -0.18
C ALA A 6 -5.87 -6.19 -1.27
N HIS A 7 -5.71 -5.72 -2.51
CA HIS A 7 -5.14 -6.49 -3.61
C HIS A 7 -3.73 -5.98 -3.88
N GLY A 8 -2.76 -6.88 -3.87
CA GLY A 8 -1.35 -6.54 -3.85
C GLY A 8 -0.48 -7.69 -3.35
N PHE A 9 0.73 -7.37 -2.92
CA PHE A 9 1.66 -8.34 -2.34
C PHE A 9 2.29 -7.83 -1.05
N ARG A 10 2.77 -8.76 -0.23
CA ARG A 10 3.52 -8.45 1.00
C ARG A 10 4.95 -8.07 0.66
N TRP A 11 5.38 -6.91 1.13
CA TRP A 11 6.76 -6.48 1.08
C TRP A 11 7.38 -6.65 2.47
N PRO A 12 8.33 -7.59 2.65
CA PRO A 12 8.98 -7.78 3.94
C PRO A 12 9.73 -6.52 4.37
N ARG A 13 9.71 -6.25 5.67
CA ARG A 13 10.48 -5.16 6.28
C ARG A 13 11.98 -5.45 6.19
N ASP A 14 12.33 -6.71 6.46
CA ASP A 14 13.70 -7.24 6.51
C ASP A 14 14.12 -8.01 5.25
N GLY A 15 15.39 -8.41 5.22
CA GLY A 15 15.99 -9.18 4.14
C GLY A 15 16.56 -8.31 3.02
N TYR A 16 17.31 -8.94 2.11
CA TYR A 16 18.05 -8.23 1.04
C TYR A 16 17.15 -7.43 0.08
N THR A 17 15.88 -7.83 -0.05
CA THR A 17 14.86 -7.15 -0.86
C THR A 17 13.82 -6.41 0.00
N GLY A 18 14.07 -6.27 1.30
CA GLY A 18 13.14 -5.67 2.24
C GLY A 18 13.10 -4.15 2.20
N ILE A 19 12.06 -3.57 2.79
CA ILE A 19 11.82 -2.12 2.83
C ILE A 19 13.00 -1.37 3.46
N ARG A 20 13.57 -1.89 4.55
CA ARG A 20 14.72 -1.28 5.25
C ARG A 20 15.94 -1.21 4.35
N VAL A 21 16.28 -2.32 3.67
CA VAL A 21 17.43 -2.38 2.74
C VAL A 21 17.19 -1.51 1.51
N HIS A 22 15.97 -1.50 0.95
CA HIS A 22 15.60 -0.64 -0.17
C HIS A 22 15.83 0.84 0.15
N THR A 23 15.37 1.28 1.32
CA THR A 23 15.54 2.66 1.81
C THR A 23 17.02 3.06 1.89
N ILE A 24 17.87 2.17 2.42
CA ILE A 24 19.32 2.40 2.58
C ILE A 24 20.03 2.41 1.22
N VAL A 25 19.84 1.37 0.40
CA VAL A 25 20.55 1.20 -0.88
C VAL A 25 20.23 2.34 -1.86
N HIS A 26 19.03 2.91 -1.78
CA HIS A 26 18.60 4.01 -2.63
C HIS A 26 18.71 5.40 -2.00
N ASN A 27 19.36 5.52 -0.82
CA ASN A 27 19.57 6.77 -0.10
C ASN A 27 18.28 7.59 0.09
N LEU A 28 17.20 6.94 0.52
CA LEU A 28 15.90 7.58 0.71
C LEU A 28 15.80 8.22 2.11
N GLU A 29 16.56 9.30 2.34
CA GLU A 29 16.76 9.90 3.68
C GLU A 29 15.47 10.39 4.36
N THR A 30 14.45 10.75 3.58
CA THR A 30 13.16 11.27 4.08
C THR A 30 12.11 10.17 4.27
N VAL A 31 12.45 8.91 4.00
CA VAL A 31 11.56 7.75 4.11
C VAL A 31 11.77 7.08 5.45
N SER A 32 10.68 6.87 6.20
CA SER A 32 10.65 5.96 7.33
C SER A 32 10.41 4.55 6.82
N SER A 33 11.35 3.65 7.05
CA SER A 33 11.15 2.22 6.78
C SER A 33 10.08 1.61 7.69
N GLU A 34 9.83 2.23 8.85
CA GLU A 34 8.91 1.72 9.88
C GLU A 34 7.51 2.33 9.82
N TYR A 35 7.28 3.33 8.97
CA TYR A 35 5.93 3.87 8.77
C TYR A 35 5.78 4.35 7.33
N ILE A 36 5.57 3.44 6.40
CA ILE A 36 5.59 3.76 4.96
C ILE A 36 4.32 4.46 4.47
N GLN A 37 3.24 4.44 5.25
CA GLN A 37 1.98 5.11 4.89
C GLN A 37 2.00 6.63 5.10
N ASN A 38 2.98 7.20 5.82
CA ASN A 38 3.07 8.66 5.92
C ASN A 38 3.37 9.31 4.55
N ALA A 39 2.92 10.55 4.37
CA ALA A 39 2.98 11.23 3.09
C ALA A 39 4.40 11.31 2.48
N HIS A 40 5.42 11.57 3.30
CA HIS A 40 6.81 11.68 2.84
C HIS A 40 7.37 10.33 2.40
N SER A 41 7.13 9.29 3.21
CA SER A 41 7.61 7.94 2.95
C SER A 41 6.95 7.34 1.73
N ARG A 42 5.63 7.48 1.63
CA ARG A 42 4.84 7.09 0.46
C ARG A 42 5.37 7.76 -0.82
N ALA A 43 5.57 9.08 -0.80
CA ALA A 43 6.04 9.80 -1.97
C ALA A 43 7.47 9.38 -2.37
N GLY A 44 8.38 9.25 -1.40
CA GLY A 44 9.76 8.85 -1.63
C GLY A 44 9.89 7.43 -2.18
N LEU A 45 9.14 6.48 -1.61
CA LEU A 45 9.13 5.09 -2.08
C LEU A 45 8.53 4.97 -3.49
N LEU A 46 7.39 5.60 -3.77
CA LEU A 46 6.81 5.60 -5.11
C LEU A 46 7.74 6.23 -6.14
N ALA A 47 8.39 7.34 -5.80
CA ALA A 47 9.39 7.97 -6.67
C ALA A 47 10.57 7.04 -6.94
N SER A 48 11.07 6.34 -5.90
CA SER A 48 12.12 5.35 -6.04
C SER A 48 11.70 4.18 -6.94
N LEU A 49 10.51 3.63 -6.75
CA LEU A 49 10.00 2.50 -7.54
C LEU A 49 9.80 2.89 -9.01
N ARG A 50 9.25 4.08 -9.28
CA ARG A 50 9.10 4.60 -10.66
C ARG A 50 10.45 4.85 -11.33
N LYS A 51 11.47 5.26 -10.57
CA LYS A 51 12.83 5.44 -11.09
C LYS A 51 13.50 4.12 -11.43
N LEU A 52 13.36 3.10 -10.58
CA LEU A 52 14.04 1.81 -10.73
C LEU A 52 13.33 0.88 -11.70
N TYR A 53 11.99 0.91 -11.72
CA TYR A 53 11.15 0.00 -12.49
C TYR A 53 10.09 0.75 -13.31
N PRO A 54 10.49 1.65 -14.23
CA PRO A 54 9.56 2.50 -14.96
C PRO A 54 8.53 1.69 -15.76
N ASP A 55 8.95 0.62 -16.43
CA ASP A 55 8.04 -0.20 -17.26
C ASP A 55 7.02 -0.97 -16.40
N VAL A 56 7.45 -1.48 -15.25
CA VAL A 56 6.58 -2.19 -14.31
C VAL A 56 5.57 -1.23 -13.70
N MET A 57 6.02 -0.08 -13.20
CA MET A 57 5.13 0.93 -12.63
C MET A 57 4.15 1.46 -13.68
N ALA A 58 4.60 1.68 -14.91
CA ALA A 58 3.72 2.08 -16.02
C ALA A 58 2.68 0.99 -16.35
N ALA A 59 2.98 -0.29 -16.17
CA ALA A 59 2.00 -1.36 -16.35
C ALA A 59 1.00 -1.43 -15.18
N LEU A 60 1.47 -1.24 -13.95
CA LEU A 60 0.65 -1.33 -12.73
C LEU A 60 -0.26 -0.12 -12.50
N GLU A 61 0.16 1.08 -12.90
CA GLU A 61 -0.62 2.32 -12.73
C GLU A 61 -1.65 2.56 -13.84
N LYS A 62 -1.79 1.62 -14.79
CA LYS A 62 -2.84 1.67 -15.81
C LYS A 62 -4.23 1.44 -15.20
N PRO A 63 -5.29 1.91 -15.85
CA PRO A 63 -6.65 1.52 -15.51
C PRO A 63 -6.81 -0.01 -15.52
N PRO A 64 -7.53 -0.61 -14.56
CA PRO A 64 -8.39 0.03 -13.56
C PRO A 64 -7.71 0.30 -12.20
N SER A 65 -6.43 -0.03 -12.04
CA SER A 65 -5.75 0.05 -10.74
C SER A 65 -5.31 1.48 -10.40
N CYS A 66 -5.10 2.34 -11.40
CA CYS A 66 -4.88 3.80 -11.38
C CYS A 66 -3.78 4.38 -10.45
N CYS A 67 -3.46 3.73 -9.32
CA CYS A 67 -2.36 4.08 -8.43
C CYS A 67 -1.90 2.86 -7.62
N ILE A 68 -0.59 2.77 -7.43
CA ILE A 68 -0.01 1.93 -6.39
C ILE A 68 0.02 2.72 -5.08
N ASP A 69 -0.33 2.05 -3.99
CA ASP A 69 -0.27 2.60 -2.64
C ASP A 69 0.22 1.56 -1.63
N PHE A 70 0.47 2.01 -0.40
CA PHE A 70 0.96 1.18 0.69
C PHE A 70 -0.06 1.01 1.80
N LEU A 71 -0.11 -0.18 2.38
CA LEU A 71 -0.94 -0.49 3.55
C LEU A 71 -0.11 -1.16 4.63
N GLU A 72 -0.27 -0.73 5.88
CA GLU A 72 0.36 -1.35 7.04
C GLU A 72 -0.72 -1.94 7.96
N GLN A 73 -0.36 -3.01 8.66
CA GLN A 73 -1.20 -3.58 9.70
C GLN A 73 -1.01 -2.76 10.98
N TYR A 74 -2.13 -2.40 11.62
CA TYR A 74 -2.14 -1.75 12.91
C TYR A 74 -3.14 -2.47 13.81
N ASP A 75 -2.65 -3.00 14.93
CA ASP A 75 -3.44 -3.57 16.00
C ASP A 75 -3.09 -2.82 17.30
N PRO A 76 -4.03 -2.05 17.88
CA PRO A 76 -3.76 -1.29 19.10
C PRO A 76 -3.55 -2.19 20.34
N ASP A 77 -3.99 -3.44 20.29
CA ASP A 77 -3.85 -4.40 21.39
C ASP A 77 -2.56 -5.24 21.24
N ASP A 78 -1.85 -5.12 20.11
CA ASP A 78 -0.55 -5.74 19.92
C ASP A 78 0.52 -4.99 20.72
N VAL A 79 1.11 -5.70 21.68
CA VAL A 79 2.20 -5.23 22.54
C VAL A 79 3.47 -6.04 22.34
N SER A 80 3.54 -6.84 21.28
CA SER A 80 4.74 -7.58 20.90
C SER A 80 5.87 -6.65 20.45
N GLU A 81 7.07 -7.20 20.27
CA GLU A 81 8.20 -6.43 19.74
C GLU A 81 7.92 -5.91 18.32
N ASP A 82 7.05 -6.59 17.57
CA ASP A 82 6.65 -6.23 16.21
C ASP A 82 5.50 -5.21 16.17
N ALA A 83 4.92 -4.84 17.30
CA ALA A 83 3.80 -3.89 17.38
C ALA A 83 4.11 -2.54 16.73
N VAL A 84 5.37 -2.09 16.83
CA VAL A 84 5.84 -0.84 16.21
C VAL A 84 6.05 -0.99 14.71
N SER A 85 6.48 -2.16 14.26
CA SER A 85 6.79 -2.45 12.87
C SER A 85 6.48 -3.89 12.54
N GLN A 86 5.29 -4.13 12.01
CA GLN A 86 4.90 -5.45 11.55
C GLN A 86 5.91 -5.97 10.50
N PRO A 87 6.17 -7.28 10.44
CA PRO A 87 7.22 -7.85 9.60
C PRO A 87 6.99 -7.62 8.09
N TYR A 88 5.78 -7.22 7.70
CA TYR A 88 5.40 -6.89 6.33
C TYR A 88 4.56 -5.62 6.29
N ALA A 89 4.76 -4.84 5.23
CA ALA A 89 3.74 -3.95 4.71
C ALA A 89 3.21 -4.51 3.37
N PHE A 90 2.16 -3.91 2.84
CA PHE A 90 1.60 -4.30 1.55
C PHE A 90 1.83 -3.22 0.52
N VAL A 91 2.17 -3.65 -0.69
CA VAL A 91 2.15 -2.81 -1.90
C VAL A 91 0.92 -3.22 -2.68
N CYS A 92 -0.02 -2.28 -2.80
CA CYS A 92 -1.36 -2.55 -3.29
C CYS A 92 -1.66 -1.71 -4.51
N ASP A 93 -2.28 -2.33 -5.50
CA ASP A 93 -2.88 -1.64 -6.64
C ASP A 93 -4.37 -1.32 -6.39
N ARG A 94 -4.96 -1.93 -5.35
CA ARG A 94 -6.29 -1.61 -4.86
C ARG A 94 -6.39 -1.78 -3.34
N ILE A 95 -6.88 -0.74 -2.68
CA ILE A 95 -7.18 -0.73 -1.24
C ILE A 95 -8.59 -0.19 -1.07
N VAL A 96 -9.47 -0.97 -0.44
CA VAL A 96 -10.83 -0.51 -0.13
C VAL A 96 -11.17 -0.80 1.31
N MET A 97 -11.64 0.21 2.03
CA MET A 97 -12.16 0.05 3.38
C MET A 97 -13.59 -0.52 3.30
N ILE A 98 -13.80 -1.66 3.95
CA ILE A 98 -15.07 -2.40 3.94
C ILE A 98 -15.80 -2.35 5.30
N ALA A 99 -15.14 -1.96 6.38
CA ALA A 99 -15.78 -1.68 7.66
C ALA A 99 -15.00 -0.64 8.47
N GLY A 100 -15.69 0.05 9.39
CA GLY A 100 -15.05 0.88 10.42
C GLY A 100 -14.75 2.35 10.05
N GLY A 101 -15.21 2.82 8.88
CA GLY A 101 -15.13 4.24 8.48
C GLY A 101 -16.48 4.79 8.03
N GLN A 102 -16.59 6.13 7.98
CA GLN A 102 -17.85 6.86 7.75
C GLN A 102 -18.56 6.49 6.42
N ASN A 103 -17.84 5.89 5.46
CA ASN A 103 -18.33 5.50 4.14
C ASN A 103 -18.07 4.01 3.79
N ALA A 104 -17.72 3.16 4.75
CA ALA A 104 -17.27 1.80 4.48
C ALA A 104 -18.32 0.93 3.75
N GLU A 105 -19.59 1.07 4.12
CA GLU A 105 -20.70 0.33 3.48
C GLU A 105 -20.95 0.78 2.03
N ALA A 106 -20.81 2.07 1.75
CA ALA A 106 -20.95 2.61 0.39
C ALA A 106 -19.82 2.11 -0.53
N HIS A 107 -18.57 2.11 -0.03
CA HIS A 107 -17.42 1.59 -0.76
C HIS A 107 -17.49 0.06 -0.99
N ALA A 108 -17.93 -0.70 0.03
CA ALA A 108 -18.14 -2.14 -0.10
C ALA A 108 -19.24 -2.48 -1.14
N SER A 109 -20.35 -1.72 -1.14
CA SER A 109 -21.46 -1.91 -2.08
C SER A 109 -21.04 -1.61 -3.53
N GLN A 110 -20.23 -0.57 -3.73
CA GLN A 110 -19.73 -0.20 -5.05
C GLN A 110 -18.76 -1.25 -5.63
N LEU A 111 -17.95 -1.90 -4.78
CA LEU A 111 -17.11 -3.03 -5.18
C LEU A 111 -17.92 -4.27 -5.58
N LEU A 112 -18.97 -4.60 -4.83
CA LEU A 112 -19.84 -5.75 -5.13
C LEU A 112 -20.63 -5.55 -6.42
N GLN A 113 -20.92 -4.29 -6.79
CA GLN A 113 -21.69 -3.93 -7.99
C GLN A 113 -20.81 -3.69 -9.23
N GLY A 114 -19.50 -3.46 -9.08
CA GLY A 114 -18.58 -3.04 -10.15
C GLY A 114 -18.06 -4.12 -11.12
N GLY A 115 -18.62 -5.34 -11.09
CA GLY A 115 -18.29 -6.42 -12.04
C GLY A 115 -19.07 -6.39 -13.36
N GLY A 116 -20.01 -5.46 -13.53
CA GLY A 116 -20.80 -5.28 -14.76
C GLY A 116 -20.46 -3.94 -15.40
N GLY A 117 -19.83 -3.95 -16.57
CA GLY A 117 -19.37 -2.75 -17.24
C GLY A 117 -20.47 -1.72 -17.52
N THR A 118 -20.05 -0.49 -17.77
CA THR A 118 -20.60 0.37 -18.83
C THR A 118 -19.74 1.62 -18.98
N ASP A 119 -19.46 1.92 -20.25
CA ASP A 119 -18.98 3.20 -20.78
C ASP A 119 -19.48 4.42 -20.01
N ARG A 120 -18.59 5.38 -19.78
CA ARG A 120 -18.92 6.81 -19.86
C ARG A 120 -17.75 7.60 -20.44
N LEU A 121 -17.96 7.99 -21.71
CA LEU A 121 -17.56 9.21 -22.43
C LEU A 121 -16.29 9.93 -21.97
#